data_AF-A0A7W6BXZ2-F1
#
_entry.id   AF-A0A7W6BXZ2-F1
#
_cell.length_a   1.000
_cell.length_b   1.000
_cell.length_c   1.000
_cell.angle_alpha   90.00
_cell.angle_beta   90.00
_cell.angle_gamma   90.00
#
_symmetry.space_group_name_H-M   'P 1'
#
loop_
_entity.id
_entity.type
_entity.pdbx_description
1 polymer ?
#
loop_
_entity_poly.entity_id
_entity_poly.type
_entity_poly.pdbx_seq_one_letter_code
_entity_poly.pdbx_strand_id
1 'polypeptide(L)'
;MSEQRPSRAFVRKARRSLRRMTNLQREVFLAMRFEEGVTYAQLAKRYGLTESEVQHAFASALFIFAKSIRKPEPWWWRLWPW
;
A
#
# COMPACT_ATOMS: atom_id res chain seq x y z
N MET A 1 -18.13 15.22 10.50
CA MET A 1 -16.95 15.16 9.62
C MET A 1 -17.42 14.58 8.30
N SER A 2 -17.44 15.35 7.20
CA SER A 2 -17.83 14.82 5.89
C SER A 2 -16.80 13.77 5.46
N GLU A 3 -17.23 12.54 5.23
CA GLU A 3 -16.41 11.47 4.65
C GLU A 3 -16.01 11.87 3.23
N GLN A 4 -14.88 12.55 3.07
CA GLN A 4 -14.36 12.91 1.76
C GLN A 4 -13.92 11.63 1.07
N ARG A 5 -14.72 11.19 0.10
CA ARG A 5 -14.39 10.04 -0.74
C ARG A 5 -13.04 10.29 -1.42
N PRO A 6 -12.12 9.32 -1.40
CA PRO A 6 -10.83 9.48 -2.05
C PRO A 6 -11.03 9.73 -3.55
N SER A 7 -10.24 10.64 -4.12
CA SER A 7 -10.33 10.96 -5.55
C SER A 7 -10.07 9.73 -6.42
N ARG A 8 -10.67 9.67 -7.61
CA ARG A 8 -10.43 8.58 -8.58
C ARG A 8 -8.93 8.41 -8.89
N ALA A 9 -8.20 9.53 -8.97
CA ALA A 9 -6.75 9.54 -9.17
C ALA A 9 -6.01 8.85 -8.02
N PHE A 10 -6.38 9.15 -6.77
CA PHE A 10 -5.81 8.47 -5.61
C PHE A 10 -6.07 6.95 -5.66
N VAL A 11 -7.33 6.54 -5.89
CA VAL A 11 -7.70 5.12 -5.98
C VAL A 11 -6.89 4.39 -7.05
N ARG A 12 -6.73 4.99 -8.24
CA ARG A 12 -5.88 4.41 -9.30
C ARG A 12 -4.42 4.26 -8.87
N LYS A 13 -3.84 5.28 -8.24
CA LYS A 13 -2.45 5.25 -7.76
C LYS A 13 -2.25 4.21 -6.66
N ALA A 14 -3.18 4.12 -5.71
CA ALA A 14 -3.19 3.09 -4.67
C ALA A 14 -3.28 1.67 -5.27
N ARG A 15 -4.21 1.43 -6.21
CA ARG A 15 -4.29 0.14 -6.91
C ARG A 15 -2.99 -0.19 -7.65
N ARG A 16 -2.37 0.79 -8.29
CA ARG A 16 -1.09 0.62 -8.99
C ARG A 16 0.05 0.32 -8.03
N SER A 17 0.10 0.91 -6.84
CA SER A 17 1.14 0.59 -5.86
C SER A 17 1.00 -0.83 -5.33
N LEU A 18 -0.23 -1.29 -5.04
CA LEU A 18 -0.46 -2.67 -4.59
C LEU A 18 0.01 -3.70 -5.63
N ARG A 19 -0.13 -3.41 -6.93
CA ARG A 19 0.38 -4.27 -8.01
C ARG A 19 1.91 -4.32 -8.13
N ARG A 20 2.62 -3.33 -7.56
CA ARG A 20 4.09 -3.29 -7.57
C ARG A 20 4.73 -3.97 -6.37
N MET A 21 3.94 -4.28 -5.34
CA MET A 21 4.40 -5.01 -4.16
C MET A 21 4.50 -6.50 -4.49
N THR A 22 5.45 -7.19 -3.84
CA THR A 22 5.42 -8.66 -3.76
C THR A 22 4.16 -9.12 -3.00
N ASN A 23 3.82 -10.41 -3.07
CA ASN A 23 2.64 -10.92 -2.35
C ASN A 23 2.77 -10.69 -0.84
N LEU A 24 3.92 -11.04 -0.25
CA LEU A 24 4.20 -10.80 1.17
C LEU A 24 4.09 -9.31 1.56
N GLN A 25 4.72 -8.42 0.79
CA GLN A 25 4.65 -6.98 1.04
C GLN A 25 3.21 -6.46 1.01
N ARG A 26 2.41 -6.93 0.04
CA ARG A 26 1.02 -6.55 -0.10
C ARG A 26 0.18 -7.04 1.07
N GLU A 27 0.34 -8.30 1.46
CA GLU A 27 -0.38 -8.91 2.57
C GLU A 27 -0.06 -8.24 3.90
N VAL A 28 1.23 -8.05 4.20
CA VAL A 28 1.69 -7.33 5.41
C VAL A 28 1.15 -5.89 5.42
N PHE A 29 1.20 -5.18 4.28
CA PHE A 29 0.68 -3.82 4.20
C PHE A 29 -0.82 -3.74 4.42
N LEU A 30 -1.59 -4.64 3.81
CA LEU A 30 -3.05 -4.67 3.96
C LEU A 30 -3.45 -5.05 5.39
N ALA A 31 -2.78 -6.03 5.99
CA ALA A 31 -3.00 -6.40 7.38
C ALA A 31 -2.74 -5.20 8.30
N MET A 32 -1.55 -4.60 8.24
CA MET A 32 -1.20 -3.42 9.05
C MET A 32 -2.14 -2.22 8.82
N ARG A 33 -2.75 -2.10 7.64
CA ARG A 33 -3.59 -0.95 7.30
C ARG A 33 -5.06 -1.11 7.72
N PHE A 34 -5.59 -2.34 7.67
CA PHE A 34 -7.01 -2.63 7.78
C PHE A 34 -7.38 -3.59 8.91
N GLU A 35 -6.45 -4.43 9.38
CA GLU A 35 -6.66 -5.26 10.57
C GLU A 35 -6.38 -4.42 11.82
N GLU A 36 -7.39 -4.27 12.67
CA GLU A 36 -7.26 -3.50 13.90
C GLU A 36 -6.40 -4.25 14.93
N GLY A 37 -5.46 -3.54 15.56
CA GLY A 37 -4.61 -4.09 16.62
C GLY A 37 -3.56 -5.11 16.17
N VAL A 38 -3.35 -5.29 14.86
CA VAL A 38 -2.34 -6.23 14.36
C VAL A 38 -0.92 -5.75 14.66
N THR A 39 -0.06 -6.66 15.14
CA THR A 39 1.34 -6.36 15.48
C THR A 39 2.32 -7.09 14.56
N TYR A 40 3.58 -6.63 14.51
CA TYR A 40 4.63 -7.32 13.76
C TYR A 40 4.86 -8.75 14.26
N ALA A 41 4.82 -8.99 15.57
CA ALA A 41 4.93 -10.32 16.16
C ALA A 41 3.83 -11.28 15.68
N GLN A 42 2.58 -10.80 15.58
CA GLN A 42 1.46 -11.60 15.08
C GLN A 42 1.63 -11.95 13.60
N LEU A 43 2.07 -11.00 12.79
CA LEU A 43 2.33 -11.23 11.36
C LEU A 43 3.54 -12.14 11.14
N ALA A 44 4.60 -11.99 11.96
CA ALA A 44 5.78 -12.83 11.94
C ALA A 44 5.39 -14.30 12.17
N LYS A 45 4.59 -14.56 13.22
CA LYS A 45 4.03 -15.89 13.48
C LYS A 45 3.14 -16.39 12.34
N ARG A 46 2.27 -15.53 11.78
CA ARG A 46 1.33 -15.89 10.70
C ARG A 46 2.04 -16.34 9.42
N TYR A 47 3.13 -15.68 9.05
CA TYR A 47 3.85 -15.93 7.80
C TYR A 47 5.13 -16.77 7.99
N GLY A 48 5.43 -17.22 9.20
CA GLY A 48 6.65 -18.00 9.49
C GLY A 48 7.94 -17.20 9.30
N LEU A 49 7.90 -15.90 9.63
CA LEU A 49 9.00 -14.95 9.48
C LEU A 49 9.47 -14.44 10.85
N THR A 50 10.58 -13.73 10.87
CA THR A 50 11.00 -12.89 11.99
C THR A 50 10.29 -11.54 11.98
N GLU A 51 10.19 -10.88 13.12
CA GLU A 51 9.63 -9.52 13.21
C GLU A 51 10.39 -8.51 12.33
N SER A 52 11.71 -8.66 12.23
CA SER A 52 12.56 -7.81 11.39
C SER A 52 12.23 -7.95 9.90
N GLU A 53 11.99 -9.17 9.42
CA GLU A 53 11.58 -9.42 8.03
C GLU A 53 10.21 -8.84 7.73
N VAL A 54 9.26 -8.95 8.66
CA VAL A 54 7.94 -8.32 8.54
C VAL A 54 8.06 -6.80 8.50
N GLN A 55 8.86 -6.22 9.40
CA GLN A 55 9.10 -4.79 9.43
C GLN A 55 9.74 -4.30 8.11
N HIS A 56 10.71 -5.04 7.58
CA HIS A 56 11.35 -4.73 6.30
C HIS A 56 10.36 -4.82 5.12
N ALA A 57 9.52 -5.86 5.10
CA ALA A 57 8.46 -6.01 4.09
C ALA A 57 7.45 -4.86 4.17
N PHE A 58 7.03 -4.48 5.38
CA PHE A 58 6.13 -3.36 5.60
C PHE A 58 6.73 -2.03 5.16
N ALA A 59 7.98 -1.74 5.57
CA ALA A 59 8.68 -0.51 5.19
C ALA A 59 8.82 -0.39 3.66
N SER A 60 9.19 -1.48 3.00
CA SER A 60 9.27 -1.55 1.53
C SER A 60 7.91 -1.29 0.87
N ALA A 61 6.85 -1.91 1.37
CA ALA A 61 5.50 -1.70 0.88
C ALA A 61 5.04 -0.25 1.06
N LEU A 62 5.23 0.32 2.26
CA LEU A 62 4.88 1.70 2.57
C LEU A 62 5.63 2.68 1.67
N PHE A 63 6.92 2.44 1.41
CA PHE A 63 7.70 3.23 0.47
C PHE A 63 7.14 3.19 -0.96
N ILE A 64 6.81 2.01 -1.48
CA ILE A 64 6.19 1.83 -2.81
C ILE A 64 4.85 2.58 -2.89
N PHE A 65 4.04 2.49 -1.83
CA PHE A 65 2.77 3.20 -1.73
C PHE A 65 2.97 4.72 -1.76
N ALA A 66 3.76 5.26 -0.83
CA ALA A 66 4.01 6.70 -0.70
C ALA A 66 4.59 7.30 -1.98
N LYS A 67 5.58 6.62 -2.60
CA LYS A 67 6.18 7.04 -3.88
C LYS A 67 5.15 7.07 -5.00
N SER A 68 4.24 6.11 -5.05
CA SER A 68 3.20 6.03 -6.08
C SER A 68 2.14 7.11 -5.93
N ILE A 69 1.76 7.46 -4.70
CA ILE A 69 0.80 8.55 -4.43
C ILE A 69 1.40 9.91 -4.80
N ARG A 70 2.65 10.16 -4.40
CA ARG A 70 3.36 11.43 -4.65
C ARG A 70 3.69 11.67 -6.13
N LYS A 71 3.80 10.63 -6.95
CA LYS A 71 4.10 10.79 -8.38
C LYS A 71 3.01 11.63 -9.05
N PRO A 72 3.33 12.79 -9.67
CA PRO A 72 2.34 13.59 -10.38
C PRO A 72 1.73 12.77 -11.52
N GLU A 73 0.44 12.98 -11.82
CA GLU A 73 -0.15 12.39 -13.02
C GLU A 73 0.45 13.10 -14.25
N PRO A 74 0.91 12.36 -15.27
CA PRO A 74 1.43 12.98 -16.47
C PRO A 74 0.35 13.85 -17.13
N TRP A 75 0.71 15.04 -17.58
CA TRP A 75 -0.24 16.01 -18.13
C TRP A 75 -1.06 15.44 -19.32
N TRP A 76 -0.45 14.58 -20.13
CA TRP A 76 -1.08 13.94 -21.29
C TRP A 76 -2.17 12.92 -20.91
N TRP A 77 -2.23 12.46 -19.66
CA TRP A 77 -3.34 11.61 -19.18
C TRP A 77 -4.65 12.37 -19.05
N ARG A 78 -4.63 13.71 -19.00
CA ARG A 78 -5.86 14.53 -19.04
C ARG A 78 -6.49 14.57 -20.43
N LEU A 79 -5.73 14.19 -21.47
CA LEU A 79 -6.16 14.19 -22.87
C LEU A 79 -6.63 12.80 -23.33
N TRP A 80 -6.61 11.79 -22.45
CA TRP A 80 -6.99 10.44 -22.78
C TRP A 80 -8.44 10.17 -22.33
N PRO A 81 -9.38 9.83 -23.23
CA PRO A 81 -10.81 9.84 -22.92
C PRO A 81 -11.34 8.60 -22.15
N TRP A 82 -10.48 7.87 -21.44
CA TRP A 82 -10.88 6.64 -20.71
C TRP A 82 -10.24 6.53 -19.33
#